data_AF-A0A7I7YZG7-F1
#
_entry.id   AF-A0A7I7YZG7-F1
#
_cell.length_a   1.000
_cell.length_b   1.000
_cell.length_c   1.000
_cell.angle_alpha   90.00
_cell.angle_beta   90.00
_cell.angle_gamma   90.00
#
_symmetry.space_group_name_H-M   'P 1'
#
loop_
_entity.id
_entity.type
_entity.pdbx_description
1 polymer ?
#
loop_
_entity_poly.entity_id
_entity_poly.type
_entity_poly.pdbx_seq_one_letter_code
_entity_poly.pdbx_strand_id
1 'polypeptide(L)'
;MTTSIQTNRRDIDQVRPFVAPDSLPRNLQKVLVDLIELHLQGKQAHWNVVGTNFRDLHLQLDSIVDTAREASDTIAERMRALDAVPDGRSDTVAGTTTVPPAPPAELSTTETVDMMATRLYAVVDTARTVHDEVDAADPATADLLHAIIDSLEKEAWMLKSENRKL
;
A
#
# COMPACT_ATOMS: atom_id res chain seq x y z
N MET A 1 42.86 32.77 30.62
CA MET A 1 41.85 31.71 30.82
C MET A 1 41.18 31.48 29.49
N THR A 2 41.55 30.43 28.77
CA THR A 2 40.93 30.05 27.50
C THR A 2 39.71 29.21 27.81
N THR A 3 38.53 29.81 27.70
CA THR A 3 37.25 29.12 27.85
C THR A 3 37.09 28.18 26.66
N SER A 4 37.21 26.87 26.89
CA SER A 4 36.86 25.86 25.89
C SER A 4 35.36 25.98 25.62
N ILE A 5 34.99 26.35 24.39
CA ILE A 5 33.59 26.33 23.95
C ILE A 5 33.21 24.87 23.81
N GLN A 6 32.46 24.35 24.77
CA GLN A 6 31.92 23.00 24.71
C GLN A 6 30.85 22.97 23.62
N THR A 7 31.10 22.22 22.54
CA THR A 7 30.20 22.11 21.39
C THR A 7 29.34 20.85 21.54
N ASN A 8 28.05 20.94 21.20
CA ASN A 8 27.14 19.78 21.14
C ASN A 8 27.23 19.01 19.80
N ARG A 9 28.28 19.25 18.99
CA ARG A 9 28.45 18.54 17.71
C ARG A 9 28.91 17.11 18.00
N ARG A 10 28.31 16.15 17.29
CA ARG A 10 28.74 14.75 17.30
C ARG A 10 30.05 14.61 16.53
N ASP A 11 30.91 13.72 17.00
CA ASP A 11 32.08 13.28 16.26
C ASP A 11 31.67 12.37 15.09
N ILE A 12 32.51 12.30 14.05
CA ILE A 12 32.19 11.56 12.82
C ILE A 12 31.93 10.07 13.07
N ASP A 13 32.61 9.49 14.07
CA ASP A 13 32.48 8.08 14.48
C ASP A 13 31.21 7.80 15.32
N GLN A 14 30.55 8.84 15.82
CA GLN A 14 29.29 8.75 16.57
C GLN A 14 28.06 8.77 15.65
N VAL A 15 28.21 9.15 14.37
CA VAL A 15 27.12 9.17 13.40
C VAL A 15 26.98 7.78 12.78
N ARG A 16 25.83 7.13 13.00
CA ARG A 16 25.49 5.83 12.41
C ARG A 16 24.16 5.93 11.68
N PRO A 17 24.02 5.33 10.49
CA PRO A 17 22.72 5.19 9.85
C PRO A 17 21.83 4.25 10.67
N PHE A 18 20.52 4.39 10.48
CA PHE A 18 19.59 3.39 10.99
C PHE A 18 19.84 2.05 10.28
N VAL A 19 19.80 0.96 11.04
CA VAL A 19 19.93 -0.40 10.51
C VAL A 19 18.62 -1.11 10.78
N ALA A 20 17.84 -1.31 9.72
CA ALA A 20 16.57 -2.01 9.82
C ALA A 20 16.77 -3.48 10.23
N PRO A 21 15.96 -4.04 11.16
CA PRO A 21 15.93 -5.47 11.36
C PRO A 21 15.40 -6.17 10.10
N ASP A 22 15.87 -7.38 9.78
CA ASP A 22 15.47 -8.07 8.55
C ASP A 22 13.95 -8.30 8.40
N SER A 23 13.19 -8.28 9.51
CA SER A 23 11.73 -8.37 9.48
C SER A 23 11.07 -7.17 8.81
N LEU A 24 11.61 -5.97 9.00
CA LEU A 24 11.05 -4.73 8.47
C LEU A 24 10.93 -4.76 6.93
N PRO A 25 12.00 -4.98 6.14
CA PRO A 25 11.87 -5.03 4.69
C PRO A 25 11.05 -6.23 4.20
N ARG A 26 11.04 -7.36 4.92
CA ARG A 26 10.15 -8.49 4.59
C ARG A 26 8.68 -8.13 4.75
N ASN A 27 8.33 -7.37 5.78
CA ASN A 27 6.97 -6.91 6.02
C ASN A 27 6.55 -5.85 4.99
N LEU A 28 7.44 -4.91 4.65
CA LEU A 28 7.19 -3.94 3.58
C LEU A 28 7.04 -4.59 2.20
N GLN A 29 7.80 -5.66 1.92
CA GLN A 29 7.66 -6.40 0.67
C GLN A 29 6.26 -7.03 0.51
N LYS A 30 5.63 -7.50 1.60
CA LYS A 30 4.24 -8.01 1.57
C LYS A 30 3.24 -6.92 1.19
N VAL A 31 3.37 -5.74 1.81
CA VAL A 31 2.51 -4.59 1.50
C VAL A 31 2.72 -4.12 0.06
N LEU A 32 3.97 -4.08 -0.41
CA LEU A 32 4.32 -3.68 -1.77
C LEU A 32 3.63 -4.55 -2.83
N VAL A 33 3.72 -5.88 -2.73
CA VAL A 33 3.15 -6.76 -3.76
C VAL A 33 1.62 -6.70 -3.79
N ASP A 34 0.98 -6.53 -2.63
CA ASP A 34 -0.47 -6.39 -2.54
C ASP A 34 -0.97 -5.05 -3.10
N LEU A 35 -0.22 -3.96 -2.91
CA LEU A 35 -0.50 -2.67 -3.56
C LEU A 35 -0.34 -2.75 -5.08
N ILE A 36 0.69 -3.45 -5.56
CA ILE A 36 0.90 -3.63 -7.00
C ILE A 36 -0.23 -4.45 -7.61
N GLU A 37 -0.59 -5.57 -6.97
CA GLU A 37 -1.71 -6.39 -7.42
C GLU A 37 -3.03 -5.60 -7.44
N LEU A 38 -3.29 -4.80 -6.40
CA LEU A 38 -4.48 -3.97 -6.32
C LEU A 38 -4.60 -3.00 -7.50
N HIS A 39 -3.52 -2.30 -7.88
CA HIS A 39 -3.60 -1.36 -8.99
C HIS A 39 -3.72 -2.07 -10.36
N LEU A 40 -3.18 -3.28 -10.50
CA LEU A 40 -3.35 -4.09 -11.71
C LEU A 40 -4.81 -4.53 -11.85
N GLN A 41 -5.39 -5.09 -10.79
CA GLN A 41 -6.79 -5.52 -10.78
C GLN A 41 -7.76 -4.34 -10.84
N GLY A 42 -7.41 -3.18 -10.28
CA GLY A 42 -8.17 -1.95 -10.42
C GLY A 42 -8.29 -1.50 -11.87
N LYS A 43 -7.21 -1.58 -12.66
CA LYS A 43 -7.29 -1.31 -14.11
C LYS A 43 -8.07 -2.38 -14.87
N GLN A 44 -7.93 -3.64 -14.50
CA GLN A 44 -8.74 -4.72 -15.07
C GLN A 44 -10.25 -4.46 -14.85
N ALA A 45 -10.64 -4.03 -13.66
CA ALA A 45 -12.02 -3.64 -13.34
C ALA A 45 -12.46 -2.39 -14.11
N HIS A 46 -11.60 -1.36 -14.17
CA HIS A 46 -11.87 -0.10 -14.86
C HIS A 46 -12.17 -0.29 -16.35
N TRP A 47 -11.48 -1.23 -17.01
CA TRP A 47 -11.72 -1.53 -18.43
C TRP A 47 -12.98 -2.35 -18.68
N ASN A 48 -13.36 -3.24 -17.77
CA ASN A 48 -14.35 -4.28 -18.03
C ASN A 48 -15.66 -4.13 -17.24
N VAL A 49 -15.82 -3.04 -16.48
CA VAL A 49 -17.08 -2.75 -15.79
C VAL A 49 -18.14 -2.26 -16.78
N VAL A 50 -19.36 -2.78 -16.64
CA VAL A 50 -20.51 -2.41 -17.47
C VAL A 50 -21.79 -2.27 -16.64
N GLY A 51 -22.76 -1.51 -17.15
CA GLY A 51 -24.10 -1.42 -16.56
C GLY A 51 -24.45 -0.07 -15.94
N THR A 52 -25.48 -0.06 -15.09
CA THR A 52 -25.98 1.16 -14.43
C THR A 52 -24.89 1.81 -13.60
N ASN A 53 -24.77 3.14 -13.70
CA ASN A 53 -23.76 3.93 -13.00
C ASN A 53 -22.29 3.65 -13.41
N PHE A 54 -22.08 3.04 -14.59
CA PHE A 54 -20.75 2.75 -15.15
C PHE A 54 -19.74 3.90 -15.01
N ARG A 55 -20.13 5.12 -15.41
CA ARG A 55 -19.19 6.24 -15.52
C ARG A 55 -18.59 6.62 -14.17
N ASP A 56 -19.40 6.68 -13.11
CA ASP A 56 -18.91 7.06 -11.79
C ASP A 56 -18.01 5.98 -11.21
N LEU A 57 -18.40 4.71 -11.36
CA LEU A 57 -17.55 3.59 -10.92
C LEU A 57 -16.23 3.53 -11.72
N HIS A 58 -16.28 3.72 -13.04
CA HIS A 58 -15.09 3.76 -13.89
C HIS A 58 -14.08 4.82 -13.44
N LEU A 59 -14.55 6.01 -13.04
CA LEU A 59 -13.70 7.08 -12.51
C LEU A 59 -13.23 6.80 -11.07
N GLN A 60 -14.07 6.20 -10.23
CA GLN A 60 -13.67 5.80 -8.88
C GLN A 60 -12.53 4.76 -8.92
N LEU A 61 -12.59 3.82 -9.87
CA LEU A 61 -11.54 2.81 -10.05
C LEU A 61 -10.20 3.44 -10.45
N ASP A 62 -10.18 4.56 -11.16
CA ASP A 62 -8.95 5.32 -11.42
C ASP A 62 -8.39 5.95 -10.13
N SER A 63 -9.24 6.53 -9.27
CA SER A 63 -8.82 7.05 -7.96
C SER A 63 -8.16 5.97 -7.09
N ILE A 64 -8.75 4.76 -7.08
CA ILE A 64 -8.20 3.59 -6.38
C ILE A 64 -6.84 3.20 -6.95
N VAL A 65 -6.71 3.14 -8.28
CA VAL A 65 -5.47 2.78 -8.97
C VAL A 65 -4.37 3.78 -8.66
N ASP A 66 -4.66 5.08 -8.72
CA ASP A 66 -3.69 6.12 -8.44
C ASP A 66 -3.23 6.08 -6.98
N THR A 67 -4.17 5.94 -6.04
CA THR A 67 -3.86 5.75 -4.61
C THR A 67 -2.93 4.56 -4.38
N ALA A 68 -3.24 3.40 -4.98
CA ALA A 68 -2.44 2.19 -4.81
C ALA A 68 -1.05 2.30 -5.46
N ARG A 69 -0.93 3.00 -6.60
CA ARG A 69 0.35 3.27 -7.26
C ARG A 69 1.24 4.18 -6.43
N GLU A 70 0.72 5.31 -5.95
CA GLU A 70 1.47 6.23 -5.10
C GLU A 70 1.92 5.56 -3.79
N ALA A 71 1.06 4.74 -3.19
CA ALA A 71 1.39 3.95 -2.01
C ALA A 71 2.48 2.91 -2.31
N SER A 72 2.41 2.22 -3.46
CA SER A 72 3.42 1.22 -3.84
C SER A 72 4.81 1.86 -4.02
N ASP A 73 4.86 3.06 -4.62
CA ASP A 73 6.09 3.84 -4.78
C ASP A 73 6.63 4.27 -3.40
N THR A 74 5.78 4.83 -2.55
CA THR A 74 6.13 5.22 -1.18
C THR A 74 6.76 4.06 -0.39
N ILE A 75 6.19 2.85 -0.49
CA ILE A 75 6.72 1.66 0.21
C ILE A 75 8.04 1.20 -0.42
N ALA A 76 8.13 1.13 -1.74
CA ALA A 76 9.35 0.71 -2.43
C ALA A 76 10.51 1.68 -2.15
N GLU A 77 10.27 2.99 -2.23
CA GLU A 77 11.26 4.01 -1.90
C GLU A 77 11.63 3.98 -0.41
N ARG A 78 10.67 3.72 0.49
CA ARG A 78 10.98 3.53 1.91
C ARG A 78 11.89 2.33 2.13
N MET A 79 11.68 1.21 1.44
CA MET A 79 12.58 0.07 1.47
C MET A 79 13.99 0.47 1.02
N ARG A 80 14.11 1.25 -0.07
CA ARG A 80 15.42 1.76 -0.54
C ARG A 80 16.09 2.68 0.46
N ALA A 81 15.34 3.54 1.15
CA ALA A 81 15.86 4.42 2.21
C ALA A 81 16.38 3.65 3.44
N LEU A 82 15.92 2.41 3.61
CA LEU A 82 16.36 1.46 4.65
C LEU A 82 17.39 0.45 4.12
N ASP A 83 18.03 0.74 2.99
CA ASP A 83 19.01 -0.11 2.27
C ASP A 83 18.47 -1.47 1.80
N ALA A 84 17.16 -1.72 1.88
CA ALA A 84 16.52 -2.93 1.40
C ALA A 84 16.13 -2.86 -0.08
N VAL A 85 16.11 -4.01 -0.77
CA VAL A 85 15.83 -4.09 -2.21
C VAL A 85 14.40 -4.59 -2.44
N PRO A 86 13.46 -3.75 -2.92
CA PRO A 86 12.11 -4.18 -3.26
C PRO A 86 12.09 -5.04 -4.53
N ASP A 87 11.13 -5.95 -4.62
CA ASP A 87 10.87 -6.73 -5.83
C ASP A 87 9.41 -6.60 -6.27
N GLY A 88 9.17 -5.73 -7.26
CA GLY A 88 7.85 -5.51 -7.86
C GLY A 88 7.66 -6.19 -9.23
N ARG A 89 8.49 -7.18 -9.58
CA ARG A 89 8.35 -7.90 -10.86
C ARG A 89 7.06 -8.72 -10.88
N SER A 90 6.48 -8.87 -12.07
CA SER A 90 5.20 -9.57 -12.26
C SER A 90 5.17 -10.97 -11.68
N ASP A 91 6.24 -11.76 -11.85
CA ASP A 91 6.31 -13.13 -11.30
C ASP A 91 6.30 -13.14 -9.77
N THR A 92 6.96 -12.16 -9.15
CA THR A 92 6.99 -12.01 -7.68
C THR A 92 5.63 -11.59 -7.16
N VAL A 93 5.01 -10.59 -7.79
CA VAL A 93 3.67 -10.11 -7.40
C VAL A 93 2.66 -11.26 -7.50
N ALA A 94 2.53 -11.89 -8.67
CA ALA A 94 1.59 -12.98 -8.90
C ALA A 94 1.87 -14.22 -8.02
N GLY A 95 3.13 -14.46 -7.67
CA GLY A 95 3.54 -15.60 -6.84
C GLY A 95 3.39 -15.39 -5.33
N THR A 96 3.21 -14.15 -4.86
CA THR A 96 3.28 -13.83 -3.41
C THR A 96 2.18 -12.93 -2.88
N THR A 97 1.40 -12.27 -3.73
CA THR A 97 0.26 -11.45 -3.28
C THR A 97 -0.79 -12.27 -2.55
N THR A 98 -1.44 -11.65 -1.56
CA THR A 98 -2.58 -12.21 -0.83
C THR A 98 -3.93 -11.78 -1.42
N VAL A 99 -3.92 -10.82 -2.35
CA VAL A 99 -5.13 -10.26 -2.96
C VAL A 99 -5.80 -11.32 -3.85
N PRO A 100 -7.11 -11.62 -3.67
CA PRO A 100 -7.79 -12.61 -4.50
C PRO A 100 -7.80 -12.24 -6.00
N PRO A 101 -7.61 -13.20 -6.92
CA PRO A 101 -7.52 -12.91 -8.36
C PRO A 101 -8.84 -12.38 -8.93
N ALA A 102 -8.78 -11.36 -9.79
CA ALA A 102 -9.94 -10.88 -10.56
C ALA A 102 -10.35 -11.88 -11.65
N PRO A 103 -11.66 -12.05 -11.93
CA PRO A 103 -12.13 -12.89 -13.02
C PRO A 103 -11.80 -12.25 -14.39
N PRO A 104 -11.50 -13.04 -15.44
CA PRO A 104 -11.19 -12.54 -16.77
C PRO A 104 -12.47 -12.29 -17.60
N ALA A 105 -13.36 -11.43 -17.11
CA ALA A 105 -14.66 -11.17 -17.75
C ALA A 105 -15.14 -9.72 -17.57
N GLU A 106 -16.12 -9.32 -18.39
CA GLU A 106 -16.97 -8.18 -18.06
C GLU A 106 -17.75 -8.46 -16.78
N LEU A 107 -17.89 -7.45 -15.93
CA LEU A 107 -18.64 -7.52 -14.68
C LEU A 107 -19.66 -6.39 -14.61
N SER A 108 -20.80 -6.65 -13.99
CA SER A 108 -21.74 -5.58 -13.67
C SER A 108 -21.11 -4.61 -12.67
N THR A 109 -21.63 -3.37 -12.62
CA THR A 109 -21.28 -2.38 -11.58
C THR A 109 -21.35 -2.99 -10.17
N THR A 110 -22.44 -3.70 -9.84
CA THR A 110 -22.65 -4.31 -8.52
C THR A 110 -21.58 -5.36 -8.19
N GLU A 111 -21.29 -6.27 -9.12
CA GLU A 111 -20.25 -7.29 -8.93
C GLU A 111 -18.85 -6.66 -8.81
N THR A 112 -18.59 -5.63 -9.60
CA THR A 112 -17.31 -4.89 -9.58
C THR A 112 -17.09 -4.19 -8.24
N VAL A 113 -18.12 -3.55 -7.69
CA VAL A 113 -18.07 -2.90 -6.36
C VAL A 113 -17.70 -3.92 -5.27
N ASP A 114 -18.40 -5.05 -5.20
CA ASP A 114 -18.16 -6.05 -4.15
C ASP A 114 -16.77 -6.70 -4.31
N MET A 115 -16.40 -7.00 -5.55
CA MET A 115 -15.10 -7.56 -5.91
C MET A 115 -13.96 -6.63 -5.47
N MET A 116 -14.02 -5.36 -5.86
CA MET A 116 -12.95 -4.38 -5.57
C MET A 116 -12.92 -3.96 -4.11
N ALA A 117 -14.07 -3.90 -3.42
CA ALA A 117 -14.10 -3.64 -1.98
C ALA A 117 -13.37 -4.75 -1.21
N THR A 118 -13.54 -6.01 -1.59
CA THR A 118 -12.82 -7.14 -0.96
C THR A 118 -11.30 -7.01 -1.15
N ARG A 119 -10.85 -6.57 -2.33
CA ARG A 119 -9.42 -6.42 -2.65
C ARG A 119 -8.78 -5.26 -1.89
N LEU A 120 -9.48 -4.13 -1.78
CA LEU A 120 -9.07 -3.01 -0.92
C LEU A 120 -8.89 -3.49 0.53
N TYR A 121 -9.85 -4.26 1.06
CA TYR A 121 -9.73 -4.79 2.42
C TYR A 121 -8.63 -5.84 2.58
N ALA A 122 -8.30 -6.62 1.54
CA ALA A 122 -7.17 -7.55 1.59
C ALA A 122 -5.83 -6.80 1.76
N VAL A 123 -5.61 -5.71 1.00
CA VAL A 123 -4.39 -4.90 1.16
C VAL A 123 -4.34 -4.22 2.54
N VAL A 124 -5.48 -3.68 2.99
CA VAL A 124 -5.58 -3.09 4.34
C VAL A 124 -5.30 -4.13 5.43
N ASP A 125 -5.79 -5.36 5.29
CA ASP A 125 -5.54 -6.45 6.22
C ASP A 125 -4.06 -6.83 6.27
N THR A 126 -3.38 -6.90 5.12
CA THR A 126 -1.92 -7.08 5.08
C THR A 126 -1.19 -5.96 5.82
N ALA A 127 -1.54 -4.70 5.55
CA ALA A 127 -0.92 -3.54 6.21
C ALA A 127 -1.15 -3.55 7.73
N ARG A 128 -2.37 -3.86 8.18
CA ARG A 128 -2.73 -3.99 9.61
C ARG A 128 -2.02 -5.18 10.26
N THR A 129 -1.87 -6.29 9.55
CA THR A 129 -1.20 -7.50 10.07
C THR A 129 0.28 -7.27 10.34
N VAL A 130 0.97 -6.51 9.48
CA VAL A 130 2.39 -6.22 9.67
C VAL A 130 2.66 -5.00 10.57
N HIS A 131 1.62 -4.21 10.87
CA HIS A 131 1.72 -2.89 11.49
C HIS A 131 2.56 -2.89 12.76
N ASP A 132 2.22 -3.71 13.76
CA ASP A 132 2.84 -3.65 15.08
C ASP A 132 4.33 -4.03 15.05
N GLU A 133 4.72 -4.96 14.18
CA GLU A 133 6.14 -5.31 13.97
C GLU A 133 6.90 -4.18 13.26
N VAL A 134 6.24 -3.49 12.33
CA VAL A 134 6.81 -2.33 11.64
C VAL A 134 6.98 -1.16 12.60
N ASP A 135 5.98 -0.85 13.42
CA ASP A 135 6.02 0.24 14.42
C ASP A 135 7.08 -0.02 15.48
N ALA A 136 7.18 -1.25 15.98
CA ALA A 136 8.22 -1.64 16.93
C ALA A 136 9.64 -1.50 16.35
N ALA A 137 9.81 -1.67 15.04
CA ALA A 137 11.10 -1.55 14.37
C ALA A 137 11.43 -0.11 13.99
N ASP A 138 10.46 0.63 13.45
CA ASP A 138 10.63 1.98 12.94
C ASP A 138 9.28 2.72 12.86
N PRO A 139 8.91 3.51 13.89
CA PRO A 139 7.64 4.24 13.94
C PRO A 139 7.43 5.21 12.76
N ALA A 140 8.52 5.71 12.17
CA ALA A 140 8.43 6.56 10.98
C ALA A 140 7.91 5.80 9.75
N THR A 141 8.18 4.50 9.64
CA THR A 141 7.60 3.65 8.60
C THR A 141 6.15 3.30 8.94
N ALA A 142 5.80 3.10 10.21
CA ALA A 142 4.41 2.85 10.61
C ALA A 142 3.48 4.02 10.28
N ASP A 143 3.97 5.27 10.37
CA ASP A 143 3.23 6.45 9.92
C ASP A 143 2.81 6.37 8.44
N LEU A 144 3.67 5.82 7.58
CA LEU A 144 3.34 5.58 6.17
C LEU A 144 2.22 4.53 6.04
N LEU A 145 2.24 3.48 6.88
CA LEU A 145 1.18 2.48 6.88
C LEU A 145 -0.15 3.07 7.35
N HIS A 146 -0.15 3.97 8.34
CA HIS A 146 -1.37 4.69 8.74
C HIS A 146 -1.98 5.46 7.57
N ALA A 147 -1.18 6.26 6.86
CA ALA A 147 -1.64 7.04 5.72
C ALA A 147 -2.22 6.15 4.60
N ILE A 148 -1.59 5.00 4.33
CA ILE A 148 -2.06 4.02 3.34
C ILE A 148 -3.38 3.39 3.79
N ILE A 149 -3.47 2.94 5.04
CA ILE A 149 -4.69 2.33 5.61
C ILE A 149 -5.85 3.31 5.53
N ASP A 150 -5.66 4.56 5.99
CA ASP A 150 -6.71 5.58 5.98
C ASP A 150 -7.21 5.86 4.56
N SER A 151 -6.29 5.94 3.60
CA SER A 151 -6.61 6.21 2.19
C SER A 151 -7.38 5.06 1.56
N LEU A 152 -6.93 3.82 1.74
CA LEU A 152 -7.58 2.63 1.17
C LEU A 152 -8.94 2.33 1.83
N GLU A 153 -9.09 2.56 3.14
CA GLU A 153 -10.38 2.40 3.81
C GLU A 153 -11.39 3.47 3.38
N LYS A 154 -10.93 4.70 3.09
CA LYS A 154 -11.75 5.75 2.49
C LYS A 154 -12.20 5.39 1.07
N GLU A 155 -11.28 4.91 0.23
CA GLU A 155 -11.59 4.40 -1.11
C GLU A 155 -12.62 3.26 -1.05
N ALA A 156 -12.45 2.32 -0.12
CA ALA A 156 -13.39 1.22 0.10
C ALA A 156 -14.77 1.71 0.54
N TRP A 157 -14.86 2.74 1.38
CA TRP A 157 -16.12 3.38 1.75
C TRP A 157 -16.81 4.03 0.55
N MET A 158 -16.09 4.87 -0.20
CA MET A 158 -16.64 5.56 -1.36
C MET A 158 -17.20 4.56 -2.38
N LEU A 159 -16.44 3.50 -2.64
CA LEU A 159 -16.82 2.41 -3.54
C LEU A 159 -18.03 1.61 -3.03
N LYS A 160 -17.96 1.02 -1.83
CA LYS A 160 -18.98 0.07 -1.33
C LYS A 160 -20.32 0.73 -1.02
N SER A 161 -20.35 2.06 -0.90
CA SER A 161 -21.58 2.81 -0.68
C SER A 161 -22.56 2.68 -1.85
N GLU A 162 -22.09 2.41 -3.07
CA GLU A 162 -22.93 2.15 -4.25
C GLU A 162 -23.90 0.97 -4.03
N ASN A 163 -23.44 -0.11 -3.39
CA ASN A 163 -24.24 -1.31 -3.16
C ASN A 163 -25.03 -1.29 -1.83
N ARG A 164 -24.84 -0.28 -0.98
CA ARG A 164 -25.46 -0.24 0.36
C ARG A 164 -26.95 0.07 0.27
N LYS A 165 -27.78 -0.79 0.88
CA LYS A 165 -29.24 -0.59 1.00
C LYS A 165 -29.61 -0.25 2.46
N LEU A 166 -30.64 0.58 2.64
CA LEU A 166 -31.27 0.92 3.93
C LEU A 166 -32.60 0.20 4.08
#